data_AF-A0A2G1ZUI9-F1
#
_entry.id   AF-A0A2G1ZUI9-F1
#
_cell.length_a   1.000
_cell.length_b   1.000
_cell.length_c   1.000
_cell.angle_alpha   90.00
_cell.angle_beta   90.00
_cell.angle_gamma   90.00
#
_symmetry.space_group_name_H-M   'P 1'
#
loop_
_entity.id
_entity.type
_entity.pdbx_description
1 polymer ?
#
loop_
_entity_poly.entity_id
_entity_poly.type
_entity_poly.pdbx_seq_one_letter_code
_entity_poly.pdbx_strand_id
1 'polypeptide(L)'
;MNLHEYQAKELLRKFGVAVPDGTVAYDVNGAVEVADELGGKKWVVKAQVHAGGRGKAGGVKIVDSKDAIREAVKALLGTRLV
;
A
#
# COMPACT_ATOMS: atom_id res chain seq x y z
N MET A 1 12.80 5.49 17.02
CA MET A 1 11.37 5.22 16.73
C MET A 1 11.18 5.43 15.23
N ASN A 2 10.50 4.50 14.55
CA ASN A 2 10.24 4.57 13.11
C ASN A 2 8.74 4.76 12.85
N LEU A 3 8.39 5.32 11.69
CA LEU A 3 7.02 5.39 11.17
C LEU A 3 6.91 4.50 9.92
N HIS A 4 5.73 3.93 9.69
CA HIS A 4 5.39 3.34 8.40
C HIS A 4 5.24 4.43 7.31
N GLU A 5 5.35 4.04 6.03
CA GLU A 5 5.21 4.96 4.91
C GLU A 5 3.85 5.68 4.92
N TYR A 6 2.77 4.97 5.22
CA TYR A 6 1.43 5.57 5.25
C TYR A 6 1.31 6.65 6.35
N GLN A 7 1.85 6.38 7.55
CA GLN A 7 1.84 7.34 8.67
C GLN A 7 2.65 8.60 8.34
N ALA A 8 3.82 8.43 7.72
CA ALA A 8 4.63 9.55 7.27
C ALA A 8 3.88 10.39 6.22
N LYS A 9 3.20 9.75 5.27
CA LYS A 9 2.38 10.44 4.26
C LYS A 9 1.18 11.18 4.85
N GLU A 10 0.49 10.58 5.81
CA GLU A 10 -0.60 11.26 6.53
C GLU A 10 -0.10 12.50 7.27
N LEU A 11 1.06 12.40 7.93
CA LEU A 11 1.69 13.53 8.59
C LEU A 11 2.05 14.63 7.59
N LEU A 12 2.73 14.28 6.50
CA LEU A 12 3.09 15.23 5.44
C LEU A 12 1.87 15.93 4.84
N ARG A 13 0.79 15.19 4.58
CA ARG A 13 -0.47 15.74 4.07
C ARG A 13 -1.09 16.77 5.03
N LYS A 14 -1.03 16.53 6.35
CA LYS A 14 -1.53 17.50 7.37
C LYS A 14 -0.80 18.84 7.33
N PHE A 15 0.44 18.87 6.83
CA PHE A 15 1.24 20.09 6.68
C PHE A 15 1.24 20.63 5.24
N GLY A 16 0.33 20.14 4.37
CA GLY A 16 0.19 20.64 3.00
C GLY A 16 1.28 20.16 2.04
N VAL A 17 2.09 19.18 2.42
CA VAL A 17 3.08 18.58 1.51
C VAL A 17 2.39 17.59 0.58
N ALA A 18 2.57 17.77 -0.73
CA ALA A 18 2.01 16.88 -1.74
C ALA A 18 2.57 15.45 -1.60
N VAL A 19 1.67 14.48 -1.47
CA VAL A 19 1.98 13.04 -1.43
C VAL A 19 0.99 12.31 -2.33
N PRO A 20 1.36 11.15 -2.93
CA PRO A 20 0.42 10.36 -3.70
C PRO A 20 -0.79 9.95 -2.86
N ASP A 21 -1.97 9.97 -3.46
CA ASP A 21 -3.19 9.50 -2.83
C ASP A 21 -3.11 8.00 -2.52
N GLY A 22 -3.71 7.64 -1.40
CA GLY A 22 -3.66 6.30 -0.85
C GLY A 22 -3.93 6.29 0.65
N THR A 23 -4.40 5.15 1.13
CA THR A 23 -4.65 4.87 2.54
C THR A 23 -4.22 3.44 2.86
N VAL A 24 -4.11 3.13 4.16
CA VAL A 24 -3.73 1.80 4.63
C VAL A 24 -4.91 0.83 4.53
N ALA A 25 -4.63 -0.41 4.14
CA ALA A 25 -5.59 -1.50 4.16
C ALA A 25 -5.07 -2.63 5.05
N TYR A 26 -5.94 -3.19 5.88
CA TYR A 26 -5.60 -4.24 6.85
C TYR A 26 -5.99 -5.64 6.38
N ASP A 27 -6.83 -5.72 5.35
CA ASP A 27 -7.29 -6.96 4.74
C ASP A 27 -7.58 -6.75 3.25
N VAL A 28 -8.01 -7.83 2.60
CA VAL A 28 -8.31 -7.85 1.16
C VAL A 28 -9.50 -6.95 0.81
N ASN A 29 -10.54 -6.92 1.64
CA ASN A 29 -11.75 -6.16 1.34
C ASN A 29 -11.47 -4.67 1.46
N GLY A 30 -10.82 -4.25 2.54
CA GLY A 30 -10.36 -2.86 2.72
C GLY A 30 -9.47 -2.41 1.56
N ALA A 31 -8.58 -3.26 1.04
CA ALA A 31 -7.74 -2.87 -0.10
C ALA A 31 -8.54 -2.64 -1.39
N VAL A 32 -9.63 -3.38 -1.60
CA VAL A 32 -10.52 -3.19 -2.74
C VAL A 32 -11.37 -1.93 -2.57
N GLU A 33 -11.90 -1.68 -1.38
CA GLU A 33 -12.64 -0.45 -1.05
C GLU A 33 -11.77 0.79 -1.27
N VAL A 34 -10.52 0.75 -0.82
CA VAL A 34 -9.54 1.83 -1.07
C VAL A 34 -9.31 2.05 -2.56
N ALA A 35 -9.23 1.00 -3.36
CA ALA A 35 -9.07 1.15 -4.80
C ALA A 35 -10.30 1.75 -5.47
N ASP A 36 -11.50 1.45 -4.95
CA ASP A 36 -12.76 2.07 -5.38
C ASP A 36 -12.82 3.55 -5.05
N GLU A 37 -12.39 3.95 -3.85
CA GLU A 37 -12.31 5.35 -3.43
C GLU A 37 -11.28 6.15 -4.23
N LEU A 38 -10.10 5.56 -4.48
CA LEU A 38 -9.05 6.21 -5.27
C LEU A 38 -9.41 6.32 -6.76
N GLY A 39 -10.24 5.40 -7.26
CA GLY A 39 -10.51 5.25 -8.68
C GLY A 39 -9.25 4.97 -9.51
N GLY A 40 -9.35 5.15 -10.82
CA GLY A 40 -8.25 4.96 -11.76
C GLY A 40 -8.20 3.57 -12.40
N LYS A 41 -7.09 3.29 -13.10
CA LYS A 41 -6.87 2.05 -13.88
C LYS A 41 -5.67 1.24 -13.41
N LYS A 42 -4.84 1.81 -12.53
CA LYS A 42 -3.63 1.19 -11.98
C LYS A 42 -3.40 1.67 -10.56
N TRP A 43 -2.98 0.75 -9.70
CA TRP A 43 -2.69 1.00 -8.28
C TRP A 43 -1.34 0.41 -7.90
N VAL A 44 -0.79 0.86 -6.79
CA VAL A 44 0.45 0.32 -6.22
C VAL A 44 0.17 -0.24 -4.83
N VAL A 45 0.19 -1.57 -4.71
CA VAL A 45 0.06 -2.27 -3.43
C VAL A 45 1.44 -2.37 -2.79
N LYS A 46 1.58 -1.88 -1.56
CA LYS A 46 2.86 -1.72 -0.87
C LYS A 46 2.80 -2.29 0.53
N ALA A 47 3.57 -3.35 0.79
CA ALA A 47 3.74 -3.89 2.14
C ALA A 47 4.29 -2.82 3.09
N GLN A 48 3.67 -2.70 4.26
CA GLN A 48 4.07 -1.75 5.29
C GLN A 48 5.01 -2.43 6.29
N VAL A 49 6.31 -2.16 6.16
CA VAL A 49 7.37 -2.60 7.07
C VAL A 49 8.32 -1.44 7.32
N HIS A 50 9.01 -1.42 8.46
CA HIS A 50 10.00 -0.38 8.76
C HIS A 50 11.31 -0.54 7.96
N ALA A 51 11.63 -1.76 7.55
CA ALA A 51 12.83 -2.05 6.78
C ALA A 51 12.73 -1.51 5.34
N GLY A 52 13.88 -1.11 4.79
CA GLY A 52 14.02 -0.80 3.37
C GLY A 52 14.03 -2.05 2.48
N GLY A 53 14.28 -1.88 1.17
CA GLY A 53 14.51 -3.00 0.26
C GLY A 53 13.27 -3.78 -0.20
N ARG A 54 12.09 -3.49 0.34
CA ARG A 54 10.83 -4.17 -0.02
C ARG A 54 10.49 -4.22 -1.51
N GLY A 55 10.94 -3.26 -2.32
CA GLY A 55 10.77 -3.34 -3.78
C GLY A 55 11.50 -4.55 -4.40
N LYS A 56 12.74 -4.80 -3.96
CA LYS A 56 13.53 -5.97 -4.39
C LYS A 56 12.97 -7.28 -3.81
N ALA A 57 12.38 -7.22 -2.61
CA ALA A 57 11.77 -8.38 -1.95
C ALA A 57 10.33 -8.70 -2.45
N GLY A 58 9.82 -8.00 -3.47
CA GLY A 58 8.47 -8.24 -4.01
C GLY A 58 7.32 -7.65 -3.19
N GLY A 59 7.63 -6.80 -2.20
CA GLY A 59 6.68 -6.09 -1.35
C GLY A 59 6.09 -4.82 -1.95
N VAL A 60 6.36 -4.54 -3.23
CA VAL A 60 5.77 -3.43 -4.00
C VAL A 60 5.27 -4.00 -5.31
N LYS A 61 3.94 -4.00 -5.52
CA LYS A 61 3.29 -4.54 -6.71
C LYS A 61 2.48 -3.45 -7.42
N ILE A 62 2.66 -3.32 -8.72
CA ILE A 62 1.79 -2.50 -9.58
C ILE A 62 0.73 -3.42 -10.14
N VAL A 63 -0.53 -3.03 -10.02
CA VAL A 63 -1.70 -3.83 -10.39
C VAL A 63 -2.70 -2.96 -11.15
N ASP A 64 -3.49 -3.58 -12.03
CA ASP A 64 -4.41 -2.89 -12.95
C ASP A 64 -5.85 -3.41 -12.88
N SER A 65 -6.15 -4.28 -11.91
CA SER A 65 -7.50 -4.79 -11.66
C SER A 65 -7.72 -5.07 -10.18
N LYS A 66 -8.99 -5.09 -9.76
CA LYS A 66 -9.38 -5.45 -8.38
C LYS A 66 -8.95 -6.87 -8.02
N ASP A 67 -8.99 -7.80 -8.97
CA ASP A 67 -8.54 -9.17 -8.71
C ASP A 67 -7.03 -9.25 -8.52
N ALA A 68 -6.24 -8.49 -9.29
CA ALA A 68 -4.81 -8.35 -9.06
C ALA A 68 -4.50 -7.70 -7.69
N ILE A 69 -5.33 -6.77 -7.20
CA ILE A 69 -5.23 -6.23 -5.83
C ILE A 69 -5.44 -7.36 -4.80
N ARG A 70 -6.52 -8.15 -4.95
CA ARG A 70 -6.82 -9.26 -4.03
C ARG A 70 -5.66 -10.23 -3.93
N GLU A 71 -5.12 -10.65 -5.07
CA GLU A 71 -3.98 -11.58 -5.12
C GLU A 71 -2.69 -10.96 -4.57
N ALA A 72 -2.44 -9.67 -4.84
CA ALA A 72 -1.32 -8.96 -4.26
C ALA A 72 -1.40 -8.90 -2.73
N VAL A 73 -2.57 -8.61 -2.17
CA VAL A 73 -2.77 -8.48 -0.72
C VAL A 73 -2.64 -9.83 -0.02
N LYS A 74 -3.27 -10.88 -0.55
CA LYS A 74 -3.14 -12.26 -0.01
C LYS A 74 -1.69 -12.74 0.03
N ALA A 75 -0.89 -12.37 -0.98
CA ALA A 75 0.52 -12.74 -1.04
C ALA A 75 1.42 -11.95 -0.08
N LEU A 76 0.96 -10.80 0.44
CA LEU A 76 1.77 -9.90 1.27
C LEU A 76 1.37 -9.92 2.75
N LEU A 77 0.08 -10.00 3.08
CA LEU A 77 -0.38 -10.00 4.46
C LEU A 77 -0.04 -11.32 5.16
N GLY A 78 0.51 -11.21 6.37
CA GLY A 78 0.90 -12.37 7.19
C GLY A 78 2.16 -13.10 6.72
N THR A 79 2.79 -12.67 5.62
CA THR A 79 4.02 -13.29 5.12
C THR A 79 5.27 -12.60 5.66
N ARG A 80 6.38 -13.35 5.72
CA ARG A 80 7.68 -12.76 6.02
C ARG A 80 8.28 -12.18 4.75
N LEU A 81 8.40 -10.86 4.71
CA LEU A 81 8.94 -10.15 3.54
C LEU A 81 10.46 -9.95 3.61
N VAL A 82 11.00 -9.71 4.80
CA VAL A 82 12.41 -9.44 5.10
C VAL A 82 12.80 -10.12 6.41
#